data_AF-G9P3N3-F1
#
_entry.id   AF-G9P3N3-F1
#
_cell.length_a   1.000
_cell.length_b   1.000
_cell.length_c   1.000
_cell.angle_alpha   90.00
_cell.angle_beta   90.00
_cell.angle_gamma   90.00
#
_symmetry.space_group_name_H-M   'P 1'
#
loop_
_entity.id
_entity.type
_entity.pdbx_description
1 polymer ?
#
loop_
_entity_poly.entity_id
_entity_poly.type
_entity_poly.pdbx_seq_one_letter_code
_entity_poly.pdbx_strand_id
1 'polypeptide(L)'
;MHDANLTIHWHGLAQAAAPFSDGTPMASQWPIPPQYYFDYELRTPEGTAGTYFYHSHVDFQTSTATGPLIVDDPPDRRKPYPVDGDRVLHISELFYETDKEIVAGLRAAPFRWSGEAGGFLVNGDTISIYHVVDPGSSKLTVIEIDPGKWYRFRFIGAMALSYIAIAFEDHHDLEVIEVDGDYTKPYSTPLLQIGSGQRFSALFKAKTCEELRRTGMLDYYIQIEPRDRPSNVVSYAILRYRNTCGIGGNPYVSTTAVPSKRPINLPPTIDGFLDYKLEPLFPNNFPTADQVTRRVMVYAQQQVDSYVLWTDNNVSWVDTHPLPMQTSPNEPYLVALYKNASQYLPNYEASIANNGIDPRTKTYPAKLGEVIEIVFQQLGSRNRDKFWSGGLDTHPWHAHGSHIYDIGGGPGAFHPDVAERQLKGTHPIRRDTSMLFRYTRRVQENQPWGWRAWRLRVEDAGVWMIHCHTLQHMVMGMQTVWVFGDAHDIMKARFPDVSGYLEYEGSVNGNATHAPEVVHF
;
A
#
# COMPACT_ATOMS: atom_id res chain seq x y z
N MET A 1 -6.37 -22.63 6.05
CA MET A 1 -7.09 -22.90 4.78
C MET A 1 -6.87 -24.35 4.36
N HIS A 2 -7.79 -24.97 3.61
CA HIS A 2 -7.71 -26.38 3.21
C HIS A 2 -7.23 -26.60 1.77
N ASP A 3 -7.26 -25.57 0.94
CA ASP A 3 -7.09 -25.66 -0.52
C ASP A 3 -6.28 -24.51 -1.13
N ALA A 4 -5.78 -23.57 -0.32
CA ALA A 4 -5.01 -22.42 -0.79
C ALA A 4 -3.76 -22.16 0.07
N ASN A 5 -2.71 -21.75 -0.62
CA ASN A 5 -1.48 -21.20 -0.06
C ASN A 5 -1.72 -19.82 0.57
N LEU A 6 -0.89 -19.45 1.54
CA LEU A 6 -0.96 -18.16 2.23
C LEU A 6 0.44 -17.63 2.54
N THR A 7 0.61 -16.31 2.54
CA THR A 7 1.67 -15.63 3.30
C THR A 7 1.04 -14.44 4.01
N ILE A 8 1.71 -13.86 4.99
CA ILE A 8 1.29 -12.59 5.57
C ILE A 8 2.45 -11.62 5.44
N HIS A 9 2.20 -10.48 4.79
CA HIS A 9 3.08 -9.34 4.75
C HIS A 9 2.68 -8.31 5.80
N TRP A 10 3.68 -7.70 6.43
CA TRP A 10 3.54 -6.70 7.47
C TRP A 10 3.76 -5.31 6.86
N HIS A 11 2.74 -4.76 6.23
CA HIS A 11 2.83 -3.55 5.40
C HIS A 11 3.39 -2.36 6.19
N GLY A 12 4.56 -1.88 5.76
CA GLY A 12 5.32 -0.81 6.43
C GLY A 12 6.15 -1.27 7.64
N LEU A 13 6.21 -2.57 7.93
CA LEU A 13 7.02 -3.17 8.99
C LEU A 13 7.89 -4.32 8.47
N ALA A 14 8.23 -4.32 7.17
CA ALA A 14 9.09 -5.34 6.55
C ALA A 14 10.42 -5.53 7.31
N GLN A 15 11.04 -4.43 7.75
CA GLN A 15 12.29 -4.46 8.54
C GLN A 15 12.11 -4.91 10.00
N ALA A 16 10.87 -5.00 10.50
CA ALA A 16 10.62 -5.61 11.80
C ALA A 16 10.66 -7.14 11.70
N ALA A 17 10.40 -7.69 10.51
CA ALA A 17 10.57 -9.11 10.23
C ALA A 17 12.00 -9.41 9.77
N ALA A 18 12.41 -10.68 9.85
CA ALA A 18 13.61 -11.11 9.14
C ALA A 18 13.37 -11.03 7.62
N PRO A 19 14.39 -10.77 6.77
CA PRO A 19 14.19 -10.68 5.32
C PRO A 19 13.59 -11.94 4.68
N PHE A 20 13.82 -13.13 5.26
CA PHE A 20 13.24 -14.40 4.82
C PHE A 20 11.82 -14.66 5.36
N SER A 21 11.25 -13.73 6.12
CA SER A 21 9.90 -13.79 6.67
C SER A 21 9.13 -12.48 6.42
N ASP A 22 9.47 -11.77 5.34
CA ASP A 22 8.73 -10.59 4.88
C ASP A 22 7.34 -10.96 4.33
N GLY A 23 7.11 -12.23 3.96
CA GLY A 23 5.80 -12.72 3.55
C GLY A 23 5.51 -12.62 2.06
N THR A 24 6.54 -12.64 1.21
CA THR A 24 6.43 -12.41 -0.24
C THR A 24 6.85 -13.65 -1.05
N PRO A 25 5.91 -14.39 -1.68
CA PRO A 25 6.19 -15.67 -2.37
C PRO A 25 7.24 -15.62 -3.48
N MET A 26 7.35 -14.49 -4.18
CA MET A 26 8.34 -14.32 -5.25
C MET A 26 9.73 -13.91 -4.75
N ALA A 27 9.82 -13.39 -3.53
CA ALA A 27 11.02 -12.75 -3.02
C ALA A 27 11.55 -13.45 -1.77
N SER A 28 10.86 -13.30 -0.63
CA SER A 28 11.41 -13.68 0.67
C SER A 28 11.27 -15.15 1.03
N GLN A 29 10.09 -15.75 0.83
CA GLN A 29 9.75 -17.05 1.42
C GLN A 29 8.83 -17.90 0.57
N TRP A 30 8.85 -19.21 0.81
CA TRP A 30 7.82 -20.10 0.28
C TRP A 30 6.47 -19.75 0.90
N PRO A 31 5.36 -19.85 0.15
CA PRO A 31 4.05 -19.70 0.74
C PRO A 31 3.76 -20.86 1.71
N ILE A 32 2.98 -20.55 2.74
CA ILE A 32 2.48 -21.49 3.74
C ILE A 32 1.45 -22.39 3.05
N PRO A 33 1.68 -23.70 2.99
CA PRO A 33 0.75 -24.64 2.36
C PRO A 33 -0.59 -24.74 3.11
N PRO A 34 -1.64 -25.28 2.47
CA PRO A 34 -2.88 -25.57 3.15
C PRO A 34 -2.65 -26.50 4.35
N GLN A 35 -3.31 -26.19 5.48
CA GLN A 35 -3.22 -26.93 6.75
C GLN A 35 -1.86 -26.91 7.45
N TYR A 36 -0.90 -26.12 6.95
CA TYR A 36 0.32 -25.79 7.66
C TYR A 36 0.17 -24.45 8.40
N TYR A 37 1.09 -24.20 9.33
CA TYR A 37 1.23 -22.94 10.05
C TYR A 37 2.70 -22.53 10.11
N PHE A 38 2.93 -21.23 10.22
CA PHE A 38 4.24 -20.60 10.18
C PHE A 38 4.27 -19.48 11.20
N ASP A 39 5.38 -19.37 11.93
CA ASP A 39 5.54 -18.36 12.97
C ASP A 39 6.35 -17.18 12.41
N TYR A 40 5.72 -16.00 12.42
CA TYR A 40 6.38 -14.73 12.11
C TYR A 40 6.79 -14.03 13.42
N GLU A 41 8.05 -13.64 13.53
CA GLU A 41 8.54 -12.76 14.61
C GLU A 41 8.72 -11.34 14.09
N LEU A 42 8.18 -10.37 14.84
CA LEU A 42 8.35 -8.94 14.56
C LEU A 42 9.09 -8.26 15.70
N ARG A 43 10.21 -7.62 15.38
CA ARG A 43 10.96 -6.77 16.30
C ARG A 43 10.76 -5.31 15.96
N THR A 44 10.09 -4.60 16.85
CA THR A 44 9.76 -3.19 16.70
C THR A 44 10.69 -2.35 17.58
N PRO A 45 11.83 -1.89 17.06
CA PRO A 45 12.73 -1.05 17.85
C PRO A 45 12.07 0.30 18.20
N GLU A 46 12.72 1.03 19.11
CA GLU A 46 12.29 2.40 19.39
C GLU A 46 12.24 3.25 18.11
N GLY A 47 11.14 3.97 17.93
CA GLY A 47 10.89 4.77 16.73
C GLY A 47 9.97 4.12 15.69
N THR A 48 9.50 2.89 15.93
CA THR A 48 8.54 2.18 15.06
C THR A 48 7.07 2.41 15.44
N ALA A 49 6.77 3.31 16.40
CA ALA A 49 5.39 3.60 16.78
C ALA A 49 4.62 4.27 15.62
N GLY A 50 3.45 3.75 15.28
CA GLY A 50 2.68 4.23 14.13
C GLY A 50 1.50 3.33 13.71
N THR A 51 0.87 3.71 12.60
CA THR A 51 -0.22 2.96 11.95
C THR A 51 0.30 2.08 10.83
N TYR A 52 0.11 0.77 10.99
CA TYR A 52 0.43 -0.24 10.01
C TYR A 52 -0.78 -1.14 9.80
N PHE A 53 -0.63 -2.11 8.91
CA PHE A 53 -1.60 -3.18 8.72
C PHE A 53 -0.86 -4.41 8.18
N TYR A 54 -1.50 -5.56 8.26
CA TYR A 54 -1.02 -6.77 7.61
C TYR A 54 -1.99 -7.17 6.51
N HIS A 55 -1.49 -7.90 5.52
CA HIS A 55 -2.34 -8.53 4.52
C HIS A 55 -1.68 -9.77 3.91
N SER A 56 -2.50 -10.64 3.31
CA SER A 56 -1.97 -11.72 2.48
C SER A 56 -1.24 -11.16 1.27
N HIS A 57 -0.14 -11.80 0.87
CA HIS A 57 0.64 -11.46 -0.33
C HIS A 57 0.59 -12.58 -1.38
N VAL A 58 -0.50 -13.35 -1.39
CA VAL A 58 -0.76 -14.42 -2.38
C VAL A 58 -1.93 -14.03 -3.27
N ASP A 59 -1.72 -14.02 -4.59
CA ASP A 59 -2.71 -13.66 -5.61
C ASP A 59 -3.53 -12.40 -5.24
N PHE A 60 -4.84 -12.56 -5.00
CA PHE A 60 -5.79 -11.49 -4.71
C PHE A 60 -6.30 -11.51 -3.26
N GLN A 61 -5.75 -12.40 -2.42
CA GLN A 61 -6.21 -12.66 -1.07
C GLN A 61 -6.09 -11.44 -0.14
N THR A 62 -5.25 -10.46 -0.47
CA THR A 62 -5.19 -9.16 0.23
C THR A 62 -6.57 -8.53 0.41
N SER A 63 -7.49 -8.74 -0.55
CA SER A 63 -8.85 -8.18 -0.50
C SER A 63 -9.70 -8.72 0.66
N THR A 64 -9.39 -9.91 1.17
CA THR A 64 -10.20 -10.61 2.18
C THR A 64 -9.42 -11.01 3.44
N ALA A 65 -8.09 -11.12 3.34
CA ALA A 65 -7.18 -11.45 4.43
C ALA A 65 -6.27 -10.26 4.77
N THR A 66 -6.80 -9.31 5.53
CA THR A 66 -6.09 -8.10 5.99
C THR A 66 -6.63 -7.63 7.33
N GLY A 67 -5.81 -6.91 8.11
CA GLY A 67 -6.26 -6.28 9.34
C GLY A 67 -5.30 -5.18 9.83
N PRO A 68 -5.79 -4.24 10.67
CA PRO A 68 -4.97 -3.18 11.22
C PRO A 68 -3.90 -3.72 12.17
N LEU A 69 -2.74 -3.06 12.19
CA LEU A 69 -1.63 -3.37 13.09
C LEU A 69 -1.08 -2.06 13.65
N ILE A 70 -1.26 -1.83 14.94
CA ILE A 70 -0.85 -0.58 15.59
C ILE A 70 0.34 -0.85 16.50
N VAL A 71 1.41 -0.09 16.32
CA VAL A 71 2.55 -0.06 17.24
C VAL A 71 2.41 1.19 18.09
N ASP A 72 2.25 1.02 19.39
CA ASP A 72 2.12 2.14 20.32
C ASP A 72 3.49 2.71 20.72
N ASP A 73 3.50 4.01 21.03
CA ASP A 73 4.63 4.62 21.72
C ASP A 73 4.89 3.92 23.06
N PRO A 74 6.17 3.79 23.49
CA PRO A 74 6.51 3.26 24.81
C PRO A 74 5.76 3.99 25.94
N PRO A 75 5.25 3.27 26.96
CA PRO A 75 4.37 3.83 27.99
C PRO A 75 5.08 4.86 28.90
N ASP A 76 6.40 4.81 28.98
CA ASP A 76 7.25 5.70 29.76
C ASP A 76 7.64 7.00 29.02
N ARG A 77 7.28 7.13 27.74
CA ARG A 77 7.59 8.29 26.92
C ARG A 77 6.37 9.20 26.75
N ARG A 78 6.61 10.51 26.75
CA ARG A 78 5.57 11.48 26.42
C ARG A 78 5.20 11.36 24.94
N LYS A 79 3.96 10.95 24.66
CA LYS A 79 3.40 10.93 23.30
C LYS A 79 3.47 12.32 22.67
N PRO A 80 3.89 12.45 21.39
CA PRO A 80 3.99 13.76 20.74
C PRO A 80 2.64 14.47 20.64
N TYR A 81 1.57 13.70 20.38
CA TYR A 81 0.20 14.18 20.26
C TYR A 81 -0.71 13.44 21.25
N PRO A 82 -0.87 13.93 22.49
CA PRO A 82 -1.74 13.30 23.46
C PRO A 82 -3.21 13.46 23.05
N VAL A 83 -3.95 12.36 23.08
CA VAL A 83 -5.38 12.28 22.74
C VAL A 83 -6.13 11.47 23.79
N ASP A 84 -7.46 11.62 23.84
CA ASP A 84 -8.34 10.85 24.74
C ASP A 84 -8.61 9.42 24.21
N GLY A 85 -8.33 9.16 22.93
CA GLY A 85 -8.36 7.81 22.38
C GLY A 85 -8.15 7.74 20.86
N ASP A 86 -7.98 6.53 20.37
CA ASP A 86 -7.79 6.23 18.94
C ASP A 86 -9.09 5.70 18.32
N ARG A 87 -9.31 5.99 17.03
CA ARG A 87 -10.37 5.40 16.20
C ARG A 87 -9.77 4.90 14.90
N VAL A 88 -9.83 3.60 14.66
CA VAL A 88 -9.30 2.98 13.44
C VAL A 88 -10.39 2.90 12.38
N LEU A 89 -10.07 3.34 11.17
CA LEU A 89 -10.84 3.18 9.95
C LEU A 89 -9.98 2.36 8.99
N HIS A 90 -10.15 1.04 9.03
CA HIS A 90 -9.62 0.11 8.04
C HIS A 90 -10.58 0.07 6.86
N ILE A 91 -10.12 0.51 5.69
CA ILE A 91 -10.95 0.68 4.49
C ILE A 91 -10.55 -0.37 3.47
N SER A 92 -11.46 -1.29 3.17
CA SER A 92 -11.29 -2.34 2.16
C SER A 92 -12.41 -2.27 1.11
N GLU A 93 -12.36 -3.13 0.09
CA GLU A 93 -13.29 -3.11 -1.05
C GLU A 93 -13.96 -4.46 -1.29
N LEU A 94 -15.19 -4.43 -1.81
CA LEU A 94 -15.90 -5.61 -2.30
C LEU A 94 -16.01 -5.59 -3.82
N PHE A 95 -15.94 -6.78 -4.41
CA PHE A 95 -16.19 -7.04 -5.82
C PHE A 95 -17.35 -8.02 -5.99
N TYR A 96 -17.88 -8.09 -7.20
CA TYR A 96 -18.96 -9.01 -7.56
C TYR A 96 -18.48 -10.47 -7.70
N GLU A 97 -17.31 -10.63 -8.29
CA GLU A 97 -16.69 -11.92 -8.53
C GLU A 97 -15.83 -12.34 -7.33
N THR A 98 -15.63 -13.65 -7.16
CA THR A 98 -14.69 -14.18 -6.17
C THR A 98 -13.24 -13.86 -6.57
N ASP A 99 -12.33 -13.85 -5.59
CA ASP A 99 -10.89 -13.66 -5.82
C ASP A 99 -10.35 -14.58 -6.92
N LYS A 100 -10.77 -15.85 -6.93
CA LYS A 100 -10.38 -16.85 -7.94
C LYS A 100 -10.88 -16.51 -9.34
N GLU A 101 -12.12 -16.05 -9.46
CA GLU A 101 -12.71 -15.66 -10.75
C GLU A 101 -12.05 -14.39 -11.29
N ILE A 102 -11.77 -13.42 -10.43
CA ILE A 102 -11.03 -12.20 -10.78
C ILE A 102 -9.66 -12.56 -11.33
N VAL A 103 -8.88 -13.35 -10.59
CA VAL A 103 -7.53 -13.77 -11.01
C VAL A 103 -7.58 -14.55 -12.32
N ALA A 104 -8.52 -15.48 -12.47
CA ALA A 104 -8.70 -16.24 -13.71
C ALA A 104 -9.03 -15.32 -14.89
N GLY A 105 -9.87 -14.30 -14.69
CA GLY A 105 -10.21 -13.30 -15.71
C GLY A 105 -9.03 -12.42 -16.12
N LEU A 106 -8.27 -11.92 -15.14
CA LEU A 106 -7.10 -11.08 -15.38
C LEU A 106 -5.98 -11.82 -16.13
N ARG A 107 -5.86 -13.14 -15.93
CA ARG A 107 -4.88 -14.01 -16.59
C ARG A 107 -5.39 -14.64 -17.91
N ALA A 108 -6.66 -14.44 -18.27
CA ALA A 108 -7.24 -15.07 -19.46
C ALA A 108 -6.81 -14.42 -20.79
N ALA A 109 -6.86 -15.22 -21.86
CA ALA A 109 -6.97 -14.74 -23.24
C ALA A 109 -8.23 -15.35 -23.88
N PRO A 110 -9.26 -14.57 -24.20
CA PRO A 110 -9.35 -13.11 -24.06
C PRO A 110 -9.41 -12.66 -22.59
N PHE A 111 -8.77 -11.52 -22.31
CA PHE A 111 -8.77 -10.87 -21.01
C PHE A 111 -10.17 -10.52 -20.51
N ARG A 112 -10.41 -10.68 -19.19
CA ARG A 112 -11.61 -10.21 -18.51
C ARG A 112 -11.22 -9.35 -17.30
N TRP A 113 -11.65 -8.09 -17.29
CA TRP A 113 -11.46 -7.19 -16.16
C TRP A 113 -12.27 -7.63 -14.93
N SER A 114 -11.76 -7.36 -13.72
CA SER A 114 -12.46 -7.63 -12.45
C SER A 114 -13.78 -6.89 -12.29
N GLY A 115 -14.00 -5.83 -13.09
CA GLY A 115 -15.02 -4.82 -12.82
C GLY A 115 -14.55 -3.80 -11.78
N GLU A 116 -15.43 -2.84 -11.51
CA GLU A 116 -15.22 -1.84 -10.47
C GLU A 116 -15.63 -2.38 -9.09
N ALA A 117 -15.12 -1.76 -8.02
CA ALA A 117 -15.58 -2.06 -6.68
C ALA A 117 -17.10 -1.85 -6.56
N GLY A 118 -17.78 -2.79 -5.91
CA GLY A 118 -19.21 -2.70 -5.60
C GLY A 118 -19.49 -1.98 -4.28
N GLY A 119 -18.48 -1.73 -3.45
CA GLY A 119 -18.62 -1.02 -2.17
C GLY A 119 -17.30 -0.93 -1.44
N PHE A 120 -17.16 0.08 -0.58
CA PHE A 120 -16.07 0.18 0.38
C PHE A 120 -16.56 -0.26 1.76
N LEU A 121 -15.82 -1.14 2.42
CA LEU A 121 -16.06 -1.50 3.80
C LEU A 121 -15.27 -0.57 4.72
N VAL A 122 -15.91 -0.14 5.80
CA VAL A 122 -15.21 0.51 6.91
C VAL A 122 -15.23 -0.49 8.06
N ASN A 123 -14.07 -0.97 8.49
CA ASN A 123 -13.94 -1.98 9.55
C ASN A 123 -14.79 -3.25 9.29
N GLY A 124 -14.94 -3.65 8.03
CA GLY A 124 -15.65 -4.88 7.64
C GLY A 124 -17.15 -4.75 7.38
N ASP A 125 -17.76 -3.58 7.61
CA ASP A 125 -19.18 -3.37 7.33
C ASP A 125 -19.39 -2.36 6.19
N THR A 126 -20.43 -2.59 5.38
CA THR A 126 -20.91 -1.65 4.38
C THR A 126 -22.36 -1.93 4.02
N ILE A 127 -23.00 -0.94 3.39
CA ILE A 127 -24.23 -1.12 2.64
C ILE A 127 -23.91 -0.77 1.20
N SER A 128 -24.27 -1.65 0.27
CA SER A 128 -24.09 -1.42 -1.15
C SER A 128 -25.39 -1.56 -1.92
N ILE A 129 -25.70 -0.55 -2.74
CA ILE A 129 -26.81 -0.58 -3.72
C ILE A 129 -26.51 -1.45 -4.94
N TYR A 130 -25.29 -1.99 -5.02
CA TYR A 130 -24.81 -2.83 -6.12
C TYR A 130 -25.07 -4.32 -5.87
N HIS A 131 -25.70 -4.69 -4.75
CA HIS A 131 -26.05 -6.08 -4.39
C HIS A 131 -24.82 -7.00 -4.25
N VAL A 132 -23.69 -6.46 -3.80
CA VAL A 132 -22.45 -7.22 -3.48
C VAL A 132 -22.34 -7.59 -1.99
N VAL A 133 -23.37 -7.31 -1.21
CA VAL A 133 -23.42 -7.54 0.24
C VAL A 133 -24.68 -8.34 0.56
N ASP A 134 -24.57 -9.34 1.43
CA ASP A 134 -25.72 -10.07 1.92
C ASP A 134 -26.66 -9.13 2.72
N PRO A 135 -27.95 -9.02 2.36
CA PRO A 135 -28.88 -8.10 3.02
C PRO A 135 -29.05 -8.32 4.52
N GLY A 136 -28.83 -9.55 5.03
CA GLY A 136 -28.93 -9.89 6.44
C GLY A 136 -27.74 -9.46 7.28
N SER A 137 -26.58 -9.21 6.64
CA SER A 137 -25.36 -8.70 7.30
C SER A 137 -25.05 -7.23 6.98
N SER A 138 -25.72 -6.67 5.97
CA SER A 138 -25.56 -5.29 5.50
C SER A 138 -25.87 -4.24 6.59
N LYS A 139 -24.86 -3.45 6.97
CA LYS A 139 -24.98 -2.36 7.94
C LYS A 139 -23.84 -1.34 7.77
N LEU A 140 -24.00 -0.17 8.39
CA LEU A 140 -22.96 0.85 8.47
C LEU A 140 -22.18 0.71 9.78
N THR A 141 -20.86 0.82 9.69
CA THR A 141 -20.00 0.92 10.87
C THR A 141 -20.32 2.18 11.67
N VAL A 142 -20.39 2.04 12.99
CA VAL A 142 -20.56 3.16 13.92
C VAL A 142 -19.23 3.39 14.65
N ILE A 143 -18.66 4.57 14.48
CA ILE A 143 -17.48 5.05 15.18
C ILE A 143 -17.94 5.96 16.33
N GLU A 144 -17.92 5.44 17.55
CA GLU A 144 -18.40 6.18 18.73
C GLU A 144 -17.34 7.11 19.33
N ILE A 145 -17.71 8.33 19.66
CA ILE A 145 -16.87 9.34 20.32
C ILE A 145 -17.63 10.07 21.43
N ASP A 146 -16.88 10.59 22.40
CA ASP A 146 -17.41 11.45 23.46
C ASP A 146 -17.29 12.94 23.08
N PRO A 147 -18.29 13.78 23.39
CA PRO A 147 -18.27 15.22 23.13
C PRO A 147 -17.08 15.96 23.77
N GLY A 148 -16.50 16.92 23.05
CA GLY A 148 -15.45 17.81 23.53
C GLY A 148 -14.07 17.18 23.72
N LYS A 149 -13.90 15.91 23.33
CA LYS A 149 -12.67 15.13 23.46
C LYS A 149 -11.80 15.20 22.20
N TRP A 150 -10.50 14.95 22.35
CA TRP A 150 -9.57 14.83 21.22
C TRP A 150 -9.36 13.36 20.87
N TYR A 151 -9.47 13.03 19.60
CA TYR A 151 -9.24 11.68 19.08
C TYR A 151 -8.14 11.69 18.02
N ARG A 152 -7.39 10.58 17.94
CA ARG A 152 -6.58 10.27 16.77
C ARG A 152 -7.36 9.28 15.90
N PHE A 153 -7.76 9.74 14.71
CA PHE A 153 -8.33 8.86 13.69
C PHE A 153 -7.20 8.27 12.85
N ARG A 154 -7.13 6.94 12.77
CA ARG A 154 -6.15 6.18 11.99
C ARG A 154 -6.84 5.63 10.76
N PHE A 155 -6.51 6.16 9.59
CA PHE A 155 -7.05 5.77 8.30
C PHE A 155 -6.07 4.81 7.63
N ILE A 156 -6.55 3.63 7.25
CA ILE A 156 -5.76 2.58 6.59
C ILE A 156 -6.40 2.26 5.25
N GLY A 157 -5.70 2.56 4.16
CA GLY A 157 -6.13 2.22 2.81
C GLY A 157 -5.78 0.79 2.44
N ALA A 158 -6.64 -0.17 2.79
CA ALA A 158 -6.50 -1.59 2.44
C ALA A 158 -7.40 -1.98 1.24
N MET A 159 -7.60 -1.05 0.32
CA MET A 159 -8.38 -1.25 -0.90
C MET A 159 -7.62 -2.12 -1.91
N ALA A 160 -8.31 -2.77 -2.85
CA ALA A 160 -7.65 -3.52 -3.92
C ALA A 160 -7.32 -2.64 -5.13
N LEU A 161 -8.22 -1.72 -5.47
CA LEU A 161 -8.23 -1.01 -6.75
C LEU A 161 -8.27 0.51 -6.62
N SER A 162 -9.16 1.06 -5.78
CA SER A 162 -9.48 2.48 -5.89
C SER A 162 -8.55 3.37 -5.07
N TYR A 163 -8.25 4.54 -5.64
CA TYR A 163 -7.90 5.74 -4.89
C TYR A 163 -9.20 6.39 -4.41
N ILE A 164 -9.32 6.73 -3.13
CA ILE A 164 -10.59 7.23 -2.56
C ILE A 164 -10.45 8.65 -2.03
N ALA A 165 -11.57 9.36 -1.93
CA ALA A 165 -11.74 10.52 -1.08
C ALA A 165 -12.65 10.16 0.11
N ILE A 166 -12.30 10.63 1.31
CA ILE A 166 -13.06 10.43 2.54
C ILE A 166 -13.16 11.74 3.33
N ALA A 167 -14.36 12.07 3.82
CA ALA A 167 -14.60 13.23 4.67
C ALA A 167 -15.74 12.97 5.67
N PHE A 168 -15.78 13.80 6.72
CA PHE A 168 -16.78 13.71 7.77
C PHE A 168 -17.78 14.85 7.61
N GLU A 169 -19.07 14.54 7.65
CA GLU A 169 -20.15 15.53 7.52
C GLU A 169 -20.04 16.55 8.65
N ASP A 170 -20.05 17.84 8.30
CA ASP A 170 -20.03 18.95 9.27
C ASP A 170 -18.81 18.91 10.23
N HIS A 171 -17.70 18.31 9.79
CA HIS A 171 -16.40 18.30 10.47
C HIS A 171 -15.27 18.48 9.43
N HIS A 172 -14.67 19.66 9.39
CA HIS A 172 -13.76 20.08 8.32
C HIS A 172 -12.31 20.30 8.77
N ASP A 173 -12.00 19.97 10.02
CA ASP A 173 -10.68 20.16 10.61
C ASP A 173 -10.09 18.80 11.01
N LEU A 174 -9.47 18.11 10.05
CA LEU A 174 -8.63 16.94 10.30
C LEU A 174 -7.16 17.39 10.25
N GLU A 175 -6.45 17.33 11.37
CA GLU A 175 -5.03 17.68 11.40
C GLU A 175 -4.18 16.43 11.20
N VAL A 176 -3.65 16.21 10.00
CA VAL A 176 -2.76 15.08 9.69
C VAL A 176 -1.47 15.22 10.50
N ILE A 177 -1.16 14.19 11.29
CA ILE A 177 -0.02 14.15 12.21
C ILE A 177 0.89 12.94 12.03
N GLU A 178 0.48 11.95 11.23
CA GLU A 178 1.24 10.73 10.97
C GLU A 178 0.92 10.27 9.55
N VAL A 179 1.92 9.83 8.81
CA VAL A 179 1.76 9.24 7.48
C VAL A 179 2.68 8.03 7.38
N ASP A 180 2.11 6.90 6.98
CA ASP A 180 2.80 5.64 6.78
C ASP A 180 3.71 5.22 7.97
N GLY A 181 3.30 5.52 9.20
CA GLY A 181 4.04 5.16 10.42
C GLY A 181 5.07 6.20 10.90
N ASP A 182 5.28 7.29 10.16
CA ASP A 182 6.15 8.39 10.57
C ASP A 182 5.35 9.62 11.00
N TYR A 183 5.74 10.23 12.13
CA TYR A 183 5.11 11.45 12.63
C TYR A 183 5.47 12.68 11.78
N THR A 184 4.46 13.47 11.46
CA THR A 184 4.59 14.76 10.77
C THR A 184 4.27 15.90 11.73
N LYS A 185 4.66 17.13 11.39
CA LYS A 185 4.00 18.31 11.96
C LYS A 185 2.52 18.32 11.53
N PRO A 186 1.61 18.89 12.33
CA PRO A 186 0.19 18.90 12.00
C PRO A 186 -0.07 19.68 10.70
N TYR A 187 -0.85 19.11 9.80
CA TYR A 187 -1.36 19.79 8.61
C TYR A 187 -2.88 19.64 8.53
N SER A 188 -3.62 20.76 8.57
CA SER A 188 -5.09 20.75 8.57
C SER A 188 -5.66 20.58 7.15
N THR A 189 -6.66 19.71 7.02
CA THR A 189 -7.41 19.44 5.79
C THR A 189 -8.85 19.03 6.10
N PRO A 190 -9.84 19.37 5.24
CA PRO A 190 -11.23 18.97 5.44
C PRO A 190 -11.56 17.54 5.00
N LEU A 191 -10.63 16.88 4.34
CA LEU A 191 -10.79 15.52 3.81
C LEU A 191 -9.42 14.86 3.65
N LEU A 192 -9.44 13.55 3.43
CA LEU A 192 -8.28 12.79 2.96
C LEU A 192 -8.56 12.20 1.58
N GLN A 193 -7.53 12.14 0.74
CA GLN A 193 -7.51 11.22 -0.39
C GLN A 193 -6.43 10.17 -0.16
N ILE A 194 -6.82 8.89 -0.27
CA ILE A 194 -6.04 7.76 0.24
C ILE A 194 -5.94 6.71 -0.86
N GLY A 195 -4.71 6.31 -1.21
CA GLY A 195 -4.44 5.18 -2.07
C GLY A 195 -4.31 3.88 -1.31
N SER A 196 -4.41 2.76 -2.03
CA SER A 196 -4.11 1.47 -1.45
C SER A 196 -2.66 1.43 -0.93
N GLY A 197 -2.45 0.86 0.26
CA GLY A 197 -1.18 0.82 0.98
C GLY A 197 -0.89 2.06 1.84
N GLN A 198 -1.54 3.20 1.59
CA GLN A 198 -1.29 4.43 2.37
C GLN A 198 -2.02 4.42 3.72
N ARG A 199 -1.39 5.04 4.72
CA ARG A 199 -2.00 5.28 6.04
C ARG A 199 -1.81 6.73 6.46
N PHE A 200 -2.82 7.26 7.14
CA PHE A 200 -2.78 8.59 7.74
C PHE A 200 -3.31 8.49 9.17
N SER A 201 -2.70 9.20 10.11
CA SER A 201 -3.38 9.55 11.36
C SER A 201 -3.67 11.05 11.39
N ALA A 202 -4.88 11.40 11.81
CA ALA A 202 -5.28 12.79 11.98
C ALA A 202 -5.86 13.04 13.38
N LEU A 203 -5.54 14.19 13.96
CA LEU A 203 -6.24 14.69 15.13
C LEU A 203 -7.62 15.19 14.74
N PHE A 204 -8.58 14.88 15.59
CA PHE A 204 -9.97 15.23 15.45
C PHE A 204 -10.47 15.76 16.80
N LYS A 205 -10.96 17.00 16.81
CA LYS A 205 -11.62 17.57 17.98
C LYS A 205 -13.12 17.37 17.89
N ALA A 206 -13.66 16.57 18.82
CA ALA A 206 -15.08 16.31 18.90
C ALA A 206 -15.85 17.59 19.30
N LYS A 207 -17.01 17.80 18.67
CA LYS A 207 -17.95 18.86 19.03
C LYS A 207 -18.30 18.79 20.51
N THR A 208 -18.40 19.95 21.12
CA THR A 208 -18.79 20.14 22.51
C THR A 208 -20.28 19.89 22.70
N CYS A 209 -20.71 19.67 23.95
CA CYS A 209 -22.14 19.59 24.24
C CYS A 209 -22.92 20.87 23.89
N GLU A 210 -22.27 22.03 23.86
CA GLU A 210 -22.94 23.26 23.43
C GLU A 210 -23.26 23.23 21.93
N GLU A 211 -22.28 22.85 21.11
CA GLU A 211 -22.44 22.73 19.66
C GLU A 211 -23.47 21.67 19.29
N LEU A 212 -23.42 20.49 19.91
CA LEU A 212 -24.38 19.42 19.66
C LEU A 212 -25.81 19.80 20.06
N ARG A 213 -26.00 20.57 21.14
CA ARG A 213 -27.34 21.07 21.52
C ARG A 213 -27.90 22.08 20.52
N ARG A 214 -27.06 22.82 19.79
CA ARG A 214 -27.50 23.76 18.74
C ARG A 214 -28.00 23.02 17.51
N THR A 215 -27.38 21.90 17.15
CA THR A 215 -27.79 21.08 15.99
C THR A 215 -28.90 20.10 16.34
N GLY A 216 -28.94 19.63 17.60
CA GLY A 216 -29.83 18.55 18.02
C GLY A 216 -29.44 17.18 17.46
N MET A 217 -28.25 17.05 16.87
CA MET A 217 -27.77 15.84 16.20
C MET A 217 -26.67 15.15 17.01
N LEU A 218 -26.64 13.82 16.97
CA LEU A 218 -25.56 13.00 17.56
C LEU A 218 -24.86 12.12 16.52
N ASP A 219 -25.47 11.89 15.37
CA ASP A 219 -24.89 11.11 14.28
C ASP A 219 -24.56 12.00 13.08
N TYR A 220 -23.41 11.76 12.49
CA TYR A 220 -22.90 12.40 11.28
C TYR A 220 -22.37 11.33 10.33
N TYR A 221 -22.52 11.52 9.03
CA TYR A 221 -21.99 10.56 8.05
C TYR A 221 -20.49 10.75 7.80
N ILE A 222 -19.78 9.64 7.66
CA ILE A 222 -18.46 9.56 7.03
C ILE A 222 -18.71 9.06 5.61
N GLN A 223 -18.34 9.84 4.59
CA GLN A 223 -18.61 9.51 3.18
C GLN A 223 -17.32 9.14 2.45
N ILE A 224 -17.36 8.06 1.67
CA ILE A 224 -16.24 7.53 0.89
C ILE A 224 -16.64 7.42 -0.58
N GLU A 225 -15.80 7.91 -1.49
CA GLU A 225 -16.01 7.80 -2.94
C GLU A 225 -14.70 7.49 -3.69
N PRO A 226 -14.73 6.68 -4.78
CA PRO A 226 -13.56 6.43 -5.61
C PRO A 226 -13.24 7.66 -6.45
N ARG A 227 -11.96 7.90 -6.72
CA ARG A 227 -11.44 8.93 -7.61
C ARG A 227 -10.80 8.25 -8.84
N ASP A 228 -10.81 8.95 -9.96
CA ASP A 228 -10.30 8.48 -11.26
C ASP A 228 -10.90 7.20 -11.87
N ARG A 229 -11.93 6.61 -11.27
CA ARG A 229 -12.65 5.42 -11.76
C ARG A 229 -13.94 5.79 -12.52
N PRO A 230 -14.44 4.90 -13.42
CA PRO A 230 -15.70 5.13 -14.15
C PRO A 230 -16.96 4.93 -13.29
N SER A 231 -16.90 4.16 -12.20
CA SER A 231 -18.03 3.96 -11.28
C SER A 231 -18.07 5.03 -10.19
N ASN A 232 -19.28 5.45 -9.81
CA ASN A 232 -19.55 6.44 -8.75
C ASN A 232 -20.10 5.75 -7.49
N VAL A 233 -19.48 4.64 -7.07
CA VAL A 233 -19.84 3.97 -5.81
C VAL A 233 -19.68 4.95 -4.65
N VAL A 234 -20.65 4.96 -3.75
CA VAL A 234 -20.57 5.77 -2.52
C VAL A 234 -20.88 4.85 -1.35
N SER A 235 -19.98 4.86 -0.38
CA SER A 235 -20.13 4.10 0.86
C SER A 235 -20.09 5.05 2.05
N TYR A 236 -20.67 4.60 3.15
CA TYR A 236 -20.85 5.43 4.34
C TYR A 236 -20.44 4.67 5.60
N ALA A 237 -20.04 5.42 6.62
CA ALA A 237 -20.03 5.00 8.02
C ALA A 237 -20.68 6.12 8.86
N ILE A 238 -20.87 5.88 10.15
CA ILE A 238 -21.50 6.82 11.07
C ILE A 238 -20.49 7.24 12.13
N LEU A 239 -20.25 8.53 12.28
CA LEU A 239 -19.62 9.11 13.45
C LEU A 239 -20.71 9.40 14.49
N ARG A 240 -20.67 8.73 15.65
CA ARG A 240 -21.70 8.83 16.69
C ARG A 240 -21.16 9.45 17.96
N TYR A 241 -21.77 10.53 18.40
CA TYR A 241 -21.53 11.14 19.70
C TYR A 241 -22.33 10.39 20.78
N ARG A 242 -21.67 9.94 21.85
CA ARG A 242 -22.38 9.42 23.02
C ARG A 242 -23.23 10.52 23.63
N ASN A 243 -24.47 10.19 24.01
CA ASN A 243 -25.42 11.16 24.52
C ASN A 243 -25.18 11.55 26.00
N THR A 244 -23.96 11.97 26.33
CA THR A 244 -23.63 12.53 27.65
C THR A 244 -24.12 13.98 27.80
N CYS A 245 -24.59 14.60 26.71
CA CYS A 245 -25.11 15.97 26.68
C CYS A 245 -26.61 16.09 27.00
N GLY A 246 -27.35 14.99 27.04
CA GLY A 246 -28.79 14.96 27.31
C GLY A 246 -29.64 15.46 26.14
N ILE A 247 -29.23 15.20 24.91
CA ILE A 247 -29.99 15.57 23.71
C ILE A 247 -31.21 14.65 23.59
N GLY A 248 -32.40 15.24 23.63
CA GLY A 248 -33.67 14.52 23.44
C GLY A 248 -34.06 14.36 21.96
N GLY A 249 -35.11 13.58 21.68
CA GLY A 249 -35.63 13.32 20.33
C GLY A 249 -35.15 12.00 19.73
N ASN A 250 -35.13 11.90 18.39
CA ASN A 250 -34.51 10.79 17.64
C ASN A 250 -33.23 11.28 16.94
N PRO A 251 -32.12 11.50 17.67
CA PRO A 251 -30.91 12.15 17.14
C PRO A 251 -30.01 11.20 16.33
N TYR A 252 -30.42 9.93 16.19
CA TYR A 252 -29.63 8.87 15.57
C TYR A 252 -30.13 8.55 14.16
N VAL A 253 -29.19 8.31 13.25
CA VAL A 253 -29.50 7.83 11.90
C VAL A 253 -29.61 6.31 11.88
N SER A 254 -30.23 5.77 10.83
CA SER A 254 -30.29 4.31 10.63
C SER A 254 -28.90 3.75 10.36
N THR A 255 -28.55 2.66 11.04
CA THR A 255 -27.33 1.89 10.76
C THR A 255 -27.55 0.85 9.66
N THR A 256 -28.78 0.66 9.18
CA THR A 256 -29.15 -0.35 8.17
C THR A 256 -29.67 0.28 6.88
N ALA A 257 -29.50 1.60 6.70
CA ALA A 257 -29.85 2.30 5.48
C ALA A 257 -28.83 3.40 5.16
N VAL A 258 -28.57 3.61 3.87
CA VAL A 258 -27.77 4.74 3.36
C VAL A 258 -28.60 6.02 3.31
N PRO A 259 -27.99 7.22 3.40
CA PRO A 259 -28.73 8.46 3.26
C PRO A 259 -29.34 8.60 1.86
N SER A 260 -30.52 9.22 1.78
CA SER A 260 -31.25 9.41 0.52
C SER A 260 -30.60 10.43 -0.42
N LYS A 261 -29.71 11.28 0.12
CA LYS A 261 -28.89 12.24 -0.62
C LYS A 261 -27.48 12.21 -0.05
N ARG A 262 -26.48 12.50 -0.89
CA ARG A 262 -25.08 12.63 -0.45
C ARG A 262 -24.97 13.79 0.55
N PRO A 263 -24.52 13.54 1.79
CA PRO A 263 -24.34 14.61 2.78
C PRO A 263 -23.17 15.54 2.43
N ILE A 264 -22.16 15.03 1.72
CA ILE A 264 -20.93 15.76 1.39
C ILE A 264 -20.75 15.82 -0.13
N ASN A 265 -20.28 16.95 -0.65
CA ASN A 265 -19.80 17.07 -2.03
C ASN A 265 -18.27 16.92 -2.06
N LEU A 266 -17.78 15.71 -2.28
CA LEU A 266 -16.33 15.43 -2.33
C LEU A 266 -15.72 15.92 -3.66
N PRO A 267 -14.54 16.57 -3.63
CA PRO A 267 -13.88 17.05 -4.84
C PRO A 267 -13.39 15.88 -5.72
N PRO A 268 -13.08 16.13 -7.01
CA PRO A 268 -12.36 15.18 -7.83
C PRO A 268 -10.95 14.89 -7.28
N THR A 269 -10.18 14.04 -7.96
CA THR A 269 -8.76 13.79 -7.65
C THR A 269 -8.03 15.12 -7.44
N ILE A 270 -7.31 15.23 -6.33
CA ILE A 270 -6.34 16.29 -6.08
C ILE A 270 -4.98 15.69 -6.43
N ASP A 271 -4.50 15.98 -7.63
CA ASP A 271 -3.16 15.54 -8.05
C ASP A 271 -2.11 16.08 -7.07
N GLY A 272 -1.28 15.19 -6.54
CA GLY A 272 -0.29 15.51 -5.51
C GLY A 272 -0.92 15.87 -4.15
N PHE A 273 -2.01 15.20 -3.76
CA PHE A 273 -2.61 15.39 -2.43
C PHE A 273 -1.55 15.25 -1.32
N LEU A 274 -1.37 16.34 -0.57
CA LEU A 274 -0.36 16.52 0.50
C LEU A 274 1.11 16.49 0.08
N ASP A 275 1.42 16.44 -1.22
CA ASP A 275 2.79 16.60 -1.69
C ASP A 275 3.36 17.96 -1.26
N TYR A 276 4.61 17.96 -0.82
CA TYR A 276 5.38 19.15 -0.40
C TYR A 276 4.78 19.94 0.78
N LYS A 277 3.71 19.44 1.40
CA LYS A 277 2.98 20.11 2.50
C LYS A 277 3.32 19.53 3.87
N LEU A 278 3.65 18.25 3.91
CA LEU A 278 3.98 17.55 5.15
C LEU A 278 5.45 17.79 5.48
N GLU A 279 5.71 18.03 6.76
CA GLU A 279 7.07 18.17 7.31
C GLU A 279 7.27 17.13 8.40
N PRO A 280 8.48 16.56 8.54
CA PRO A 280 8.75 15.61 9.60
C PRO A 280 8.67 16.31 10.96
N LEU A 281 8.12 15.62 11.95
CA LEU A 281 8.03 16.17 13.31
C LEU A 281 9.42 16.30 13.95
N PHE A 282 10.28 15.32 13.68
CA PHE A 282 11.65 15.27 14.17
C PHE A 282 12.62 15.41 12.99
N PRO A 283 13.83 15.96 13.21
CA PRO A 283 14.87 15.97 12.17
C PRO A 283 15.10 14.57 11.61
N ASN A 284 15.18 14.47 10.29
CA ASN A 284 15.49 13.23 9.58
C ASN A 284 16.74 13.41 8.71
N ASN A 285 17.25 12.31 8.15
CA ASN A 285 18.49 12.29 7.38
C ASN A 285 18.21 12.19 5.87
N PHE A 286 17.32 13.05 5.37
CA PHE A 286 16.91 13.09 3.97
C PHE A 286 18.12 13.28 3.03
N PRO A 287 18.38 12.37 2.06
CA PRO A 287 19.50 12.52 1.14
C PRO A 287 19.30 13.65 0.11
N THR A 288 20.29 14.52 -0.02
CA THR A 288 20.31 15.59 -1.02
C THR A 288 20.69 15.07 -2.41
N ALA A 289 20.47 15.87 -3.46
CA ALA A 289 20.76 15.46 -4.84
C ALA A 289 22.25 15.17 -5.09
N ASP A 290 23.16 15.86 -4.40
CA ASP A 290 24.61 15.63 -4.47
C ASP A 290 25.05 14.33 -3.78
N GLN A 291 24.22 13.79 -2.89
CA GLN A 291 24.47 12.50 -2.25
C GLN A 291 23.99 11.32 -3.09
N VAL A 292 23.12 11.54 -4.09
CA VAL A 292 22.60 10.48 -4.96
C VAL A 292 23.74 9.84 -5.74
N THR A 293 24.01 8.56 -5.47
CA THR A 293 25.06 7.80 -6.14
C THR A 293 24.60 7.25 -7.48
N ARG A 294 23.29 6.94 -7.61
CA ARG A 294 22.71 6.40 -8.82
C ARG A 294 21.23 6.73 -8.93
N ARG A 295 20.79 7.07 -10.14
CA ARG A 295 19.37 7.20 -10.49
C ARG A 295 18.93 5.98 -11.29
N VAL A 296 17.82 5.38 -10.87
CA VAL A 296 17.22 4.20 -11.51
C VAL A 296 15.86 4.61 -12.07
N MET A 297 15.71 4.51 -13.39
CA MET A 297 14.44 4.80 -14.07
C MET A 297 13.63 3.52 -14.17
N VAL A 298 12.40 3.54 -13.68
CA VAL A 298 11.42 2.46 -13.79
C VAL A 298 10.29 2.94 -14.70
N TYR A 299 10.29 2.46 -15.95
CA TYR A 299 9.26 2.81 -16.93
C TYR A 299 8.09 1.86 -16.81
N ALA A 300 7.00 2.34 -16.21
CA ALA A 300 5.78 1.58 -15.99
C ALA A 300 4.84 1.74 -17.20
N GLN A 301 4.44 0.62 -17.81
CA GLN A 301 3.63 0.62 -19.02
C GLN A 301 2.68 -0.58 -19.08
N GLN A 302 1.42 -0.31 -19.37
CA GLN A 302 0.46 -1.35 -19.73
C GLN A 302 0.65 -1.80 -21.19
N GLN A 303 0.65 -3.11 -21.41
CA GLN A 303 0.71 -3.73 -22.73
C GLN A 303 -0.54 -4.57 -22.96
N VAL A 304 -1.29 -4.25 -24.01
CA VAL A 304 -2.59 -4.88 -24.33
C VAL A 304 -2.51 -5.56 -25.70
N ASP A 305 -2.67 -6.88 -25.71
CA ASP A 305 -2.83 -7.72 -26.89
C ASP A 305 -3.97 -8.74 -26.67
N SER A 306 -3.75 -10.05 -26.86
CA SER A 306 -4.68 -11.09 -26.42
C SER A 306 -4.74 -11.21 -24.89
N TYR A 307 -3.68 -10.74 -24.23
CA TYR A 307 -3.55 -10.61 -22.78
C TYR A 307 -3.34 -9.14 -22.41
N VAL A 308 -3.56 -8.79 -21.14
CA VAL A 308 -3.21 -7.48 -20.58
C VAL A 308 -2.12 -7.68 -19.54
N LEU A 309 -0.98 -7.04 -19.75
CA LEU A 309 0.16 -7.09 -18.85
C LEU A 309 0.52 -5.68 -18.38
N TRP A 310 1.07 -5.58 -17.19
CA TRP A 310 1.86 -4.43 -16.77
C TRP A 310 3.34 -4.79 -16.81
N THR A 311 4.15 -3.84 -17.26
CA THR A 311 5.60 -4.00 -17.34
C THR A 311 6.32 -2.82 -16.72
N ASP A 312 7.40 -3.13 -16.03
CA ASP A 312 8.36 -2.19 -15.46
C ASP A 312 9.70 -2.40 -16.17
N ASN A 313 10.11 -1.44 -17.00
CA ASN A 313 11.24 -1.60 -17.94
C ASN A 313 11.10 -2.84 -18.86
N ASN A 314 9.89 -3.08 -19.36
CA ASN A 314 9.55 -4.21 -20.24
C ASN A 314 9.73 -5.59 -19.58
N VAL A 315 9.72 -5.65 -18.24
CA VAL A 315 9.66 -6.89 -17.44
C VAL A 315 8.34 -6.91 -16.67
N SER A 316 7.70 -8.08 -16.60
CA SER A 316 6.45 -8.29 -15.86
C SER A 316 6.69 -9.43 -14.87
N TRP A 317 6.80 -9.13 -13.57
CA TRP A 317 7.00 -10.16 -12.54
C TRP A 317 5.65 -10.68 -12.04
N VAL A 318 5.46 -11.99 -11.99
CA VAL A 318 4.24 -12.63 -11.46
C VAL A 318 4.54 -13.83 -10.58
N ASP A 319 3.65 -14.09 -9.64
CA ASP A 319 3.77 -15.13 -8.61
C ASP A 319 3.62 -16.55 -9.18
N THR A 320 2.65 -16.80 -10.04
CA THR A 320 2.42 -18.12 -10.66
C THR A 320 1.88 -18.00 -12.10
N HIS A 321 2.03 -19.09 -12.86
CA HIS A 321 1.44 -19.28 -14.20
C HIS A 321 1.76 -18.13 -15.19
N PRO A 322 3.04 -17.84 -15.46
CA PRO A 322 3.41 -16.74 -16.32
C PRO A 322 2.85 -16.92 -17.73
N LEU A 323 2.18 -15.88 -18.21
CA LEU A 323 1.91 -15.69 -19.62
C LEU A 323 3.23 -15.53 -20.39
N PRO A 324 3.24 -15.72 -21.72
CA PRO A 324 4.41 -15.39 -22.53
C PRO A 324 4.88 -13.97 -22.23
N MET A 325 6.20 -13.79 -22.06
CA MET A 325 6.86 -12.51 -21.71
C MET A 325 6.81 -12.09 -20.24
N GLN A 326 6.16 -12.86 -19.36
CA GLN A 326 6.25 -12.66 -17.91
C GLN A 326 7.43 -13.43 -17.30
N THR A 327 7.91 -12.92 -16.17
CA THR A 327 8.98 -13.50 -15.35
C THR A 327 8.34 -13.99 -14.06
N SER A 328 8.58 -15.25 -13.72
CA SER A 328 8.14 -15.83 -12.46
C SER A 328 9.27 -16.70 -11.93
N PRO A 329 9.64 -16.58 -10.65
CA PRO A 329 10.70 -17.38 -10.09
C PRO A 329 10.15 -18.77 -9.74
N ASN A 330 10.91 -19.85 -10.02
CA ASN A 330 10.48 -21.22 -9.67
C ASN A 330 10.47 -21.47 -8.16
N GLU A 331 11.23 -20.66 -7.42
CA GLU A 331 11.31 -20.64 -5.97
C GLU A 331 11.55 -19.19 -5.52
N PRO A 332 11.20 -18.81 -4.28
CA PRO A 332 11.41 -17.44 -3.80
C PRO A 332 12.85 -16.97 -4.03
N TYR A 333 13.03 -15.76 -4.55
CA TYR A 333 14.34 -15.32 -5.02
C TYR A 333 15.44 -15.34 -3.95
N LEU A 334 15.11 -14.97 -2.71
CA LEU A 334 16.03 -15.04 -1.57
C LEU A 334 16.40 -16.49 -1.22
N VAL A 335 15.44 -17.42 -1.31
CA VAL A 335 15.71 -18.85 -1.13
C VAL A 335 16.66 -19.38 -2.21
N ALA A 336 16.45 -18.99 -3.46
CA ALA A 336 17.34 -19.34 -4.58
C ALA A 336 18.78 -18.81 -4.36
N LEU A 337 18.90 -17.59 -3.85
CA LEU A 337 20.19 -17.00 -3.47
C LEU A 337 20.87 -17.79 -2.35
N TYR A 338 20.14 -18.18 -1.30
CA TYR A 338 20.70 -18.97 -0.21
C TYR A 338 21.19 -20.36 -0.67
N LYS A 339 20.47 -21.00 -1.59
CA LYS A 339 20.86 -22.31 -2.15
C LYS A 339 22.03 -22.21 -3.11
N ASN A 340 22.03 -21.21 -4.00
CA ASN A 340 23.01 -21.09 -5.07
C ASN A 340 23.28 -19.64 -5.48
N ALA A 341 23.96 -18.90 -4.62
CA ALA A 341 24.34 -17.51 -4.87
C ALA A 341 25.07 -17.30 -6.22
N SER A 342 25.91 -18.25 -6.65
CA SER A 342 26.67 -18.12 -7.91
C SER A 342 25.78 -17.98 -9.15
N GLN A 343 24.60 -18.64 -9.14
CA GLN A 343 23.65 -18.57 -10.25
C GLN A 343 22.73 -17.35 -10.13
N TYR A 344 22.25 -17.04 -8.93
CA TYR A 344 21.17 -16.07 -8.71
C TYR A 344 21.65 -14.67 -8.30
N LEU A 345 22.92 -14.47 -7.94
CA LEU A 345 23.40 -13.14 -7.58
C LEU A 345 23.34 -12.21 -8.80
N PRO A 346 22.66 -11.06 -8.72
CA PRO A 346 22.52 -10.16 -9.87
C PRO A 346 23.85 -9.52 -10.27
N ASN A 347 24.02 -9.27 -11.57
CA ASN A 347 25.19 -8.55 -12.07
C ASN A 347 24.98 -7.03 -11.95
N TYR A 348 25.62 -6.44 -10.95
CA TYR A 348 25.53 -5.01 -10.66
C TYR A 348 25.98 -4.12 -11.84
N GLU A 349 27.13 -4.42 -12.46
CA GLU A 349 27.65 -3.60 -13.57
C GLU A 349 26.76 -3.71 -14.81
N ALA A 350 26.22 -4.90 -15.09
CA ALA A 350 25.23 -5.07 -16.16
C ALA A 350 23.96 -4.27 -15.86
N SER A 351 23.54 -4.18 -14.60
CA SER A 351 22.38 -3.39 -14.21
C SER A 351 22.55 -1.90 -14.50
N ILE A 352 23.74 -1.34 -14.25
CA ILE A 352 24.05 0.07 -14.55
C ILE A 352 23.89 0.36 -16.04
N ALA A 353 24.32 -0.57 -16.90
CA ALA A 353 24.20 -0.44 -18.35
C ALA A 353 22.75 -0.60 -18.87
N ASN A 354 21.80 -1.02 -18.02
CA ASN A 354 20.44 -1.37 -18.40
C ASN A 354 19.41 -0.67 -17.49
N ASN A 355 19.52 0.64 -17.26
CA ASN A 355 18.55 1.40 -16.44
C ASN A 355 18.33 0.85 -15.02
N GLY A 356 19.33 0.19 -14.44
CA GLY A 356 19.29 -0.38 -13.11
C GLY A 356 18.78 -1.82 -13.01
N ILE A 357 18.33 -2.45 -14.10
CA ILE A 357 17.90 -3.86 -14.10
C ILE A 357 19.00 -4.79 -14.60
N ASP A 358 19.31 -5.86 -13.87
CA ASP A 358 20.15 -6.93 -14.40
C ASP A 358 19.39 -7.72 -15.47
N PRO A 359 19.82 -7.71 -16.74
CA PRO A 359 19.12 -8.40 -17.83
C PRO A 359 19.05 -9.92 -17.64
N ARG A 360 19.91 -10.52 -16.81
CA ARG A 360 19.91 -11.96 -16.55
C ARG A 360 18.86 -12.35 -15.52
N THR A 361 18.93 -11.75 -14.34
CA THR A 361 18.05 -12.10 -13.21
C THR A 361 16.73 -11.33 -13.21
N LYS A 362 16.64 -10.26 -14.01
CA LYS A 362 15.49 -9.33 -14.06
C LYS A 362 15.22 -8.62 -12.73
N THR A 363 16.26 -8.48 -11.89
CA THR A 363 16.20 -7.79 -10.60
C THR A 363 16.97 -6.47 -10.63
N TYR A 364 16.75 -5.63 -9.62
CA TYR A 364 17.40 -4.34 -9.46
C TYR A 364 18.41 -4.40 -8.30
N PRO A 365 19.71 -4.66 -8.56
CA PRO A 365 20.71 -4.70 -7.49
C PRO A 365 21.13 -3.29 -7.03
N ALA A 366 21.43 -3.15 -5.74
CA ALA A 366 22.10 -1.99 -5.17
C ALA A 366 23.06 -2.40 -4.06
N LYS A 367 24.21 -1.72 -3.95
CA LYS A 367 25.21 -1.97 -2.90
C LYS A 367 24.82 -1.25 -1.61
N LEU A 368 25.19 -1.83 -0.47
CA LEU A 368 25.08 -1.13 0.82
C LEU A 368 25.84 0.20 0.77
N GLY A 369 25.26 1.24 1.35
CA GLY A 369 25.78 2.61 1.37
C GLY A 369 25.42 3.46 0.15
N GLU A 370 24.91 2.88 -0.94
CA GLU A 370 24.39 3.67 -2.07
C GLU A 370 23.22 4.55 -1.63
N VAL A 371 23.12 5.74 -2.23
CA VAL A 371 21.92 6.56 -2.20
C VAL A 371 21.29 6.47 -3.58
N ILE A 372 20.24 5.67 -3.70
CA ILE A 372 19.55 5.48 -4.97
C ILE A 372 18.36 6.43 -5.06
N GLU A 373 18.22 7.08 -6.22
CA GLU A 373 17.01 7.80 -6.60
C GLU A 373 16.21 6.94 -7.58
N ILE A 374 15.08 6.42 -7.13
CA ILE A 374 14.18 5.61 -7.94
C ILE A 374 13.14 6.53 -8.55
N VAL A 375 13.02 6.53 -9.87
CA VAL A 375 12.05 7.34 -10.60
C VAL A 375 11.09 6.43 -11.33
N PHE A 376 9.84 6.40 -10.88
CA PHE A 376 8.75 5.77 -11.60
C PHE A 376 8.25 6.75 -12.65
N GLN A 377 8.43 6.38 -13.92
CA GLN A 377 7.94 7.13 -15.07
C GLN A 377 6.87 6.30 -15.75
N GLN A 378 5.65 6.82 -15.80
CA GLN A 378 4.60 6.17 -16.54
C GLN A 378 4.71 6.50 -18.03
N LEU A 379 4.39 5.51 -18.87
CA LEU A 379 4.33 5.64 -20.33
C LEU A 379 2.90 5.41 -20.80
N GLY A 380 2.51 6.11 -21.87
CA GLY A 380 1.27 5.79 -22.57
C GLY A 380 1.22 4.32 -23.00
N SER A 381 0.13 3.63 -22.67
CA SER A 381 -0.02 2.18 -22.88
C SER A 381 0.16 1.75 -24.34
N ARG A 382 0.68 0.54 -24.56
CA ARG A 382 0.70 -0.11 -25.87
C ARG A 382 -0.57 -0.93 -26.04
N ASN A 383 -1.26 -0.76 -27.16
CA ASN A 383 -2.42 -1.58 -27.47
C ASN A 383 -2.32 -2.10 -28.91
N ARG A 384 -2.68 -3.38 -29.13
CA ARG A 384 -2.81 -3.96 -30.47
C ARG A 384 -3.79 -3.15 -31.31
N ASP A 385 -4.91 -2.74 -30.72
CA ASP A 385 -5.80 -1.76 -31.31
C ASP A 385 -5.27 -0.35 -31.03
N LYS A 386 -4.70 0.27 -32.07
CA LYS A 386 -4.13 1.62 -31.99
C LYS A 386 -5.16 2.69 -31.58
N PHE A 387 -6.45 2.44 -31.78
CA PHE A 387 -7.50 3.33 -31.30
C PHE A 387 -7.51 3.47 -29.77
N TRP A 388 -7.09 2.45 -29.02
CA TRP A 388 -7.08 2.44 -27.55
C TRP A 388 -5.68 2.65 -26.92
N SER A 389 -4.65 2.88 -27.73
CA SER A 389 -3.26 3.06 -27.23
C SER A 389 -3.07 4.38 -26.49
N GLY A 390 -2.11 4.42 -25.56
CA GLY A 390 -1.70 5.64 -24.87
C GLY A 390 -2.49 5.93 -23.59
N GLY A 391 -3.28 4.96 -23.11
CA GLY A 391 -3.99 5.07 -21.84
C GLY A 391 -3.03 5.20 -20.65
N LEU A 392 -3.51 5.87 -19.60
CA LEU A 392 -2.80 6.15 -18.37
C LEU A 392 -3.70 5.83 -17.17
N ASP A 393 -3.11 5.30 -16.09
CA ASP A 393 -3.80 5.06 -14.82
C ASP A 393 -3.02 5.66 -13.64
N THR A 394 -3.62 5.68 -12.46
CA THR A 394 -2.99 6.12 -11.22
C THR A 394 -2.46 4.89 -10.47
N HIS A 395 -1.27 4.99 -9.87
CA HIS A 395 -0.55 3.87 -9.29
C HIS A 395 -0.05 4.19 -7.88
N PRO A 396 -0.57 3.55 -6.82
CA PRO A 396 0.10 3.54 -5.53
C PRO A 396 1.35 2.67 -5.64
N TRP A 397 2.55 3.24 -5.58
CA TRP A 397 3.78 2.47 -5.50
C TRP A 397 4.13 2.22 -4.04
N HIS A 398 4.37 0.96 -3.71
CA HIS A 398 4.76 0.51 -2.37
C HIS A 398 6.16 -0.12 -2.40
N ALA A 399 7.00 0.22 -1.41
CA ALA A 399 8.28 -0.42 -1.16
C ALA A 399 8.24 -1.28 0.11
N HIS A 400 8.62 -2.54 -0.04
CA HIS A 400 9.06 -3.37 1.08
C HIS A 400 10.44 -2.93 1.56
N GLY A 401 10.86 -3.44 2.71
CA GLY A 401 12.10 -3.07 3.37
C GLY A 401 11.97 -1.74 4.11
N SER A 402 13.02 -0.92 4.06
CA SER A 402 13.11 0.33 4.80
C SER A 402 12.31 1.43 4.12
N HIS A 403 11.69 2.32 4.91
CA HIS A 403 10.97 3.49 4.38
C HIS A 403 11.86 4.33 3.48
N ILE A 404 11.25 4.87 2.43
CA ILE A 404 11.85 5.73 1.43
C ILE A 404 11.57 7.20 1.76
N TYR A 405 12.36 8.12 1.21
CA TYR A 405 12.02 9.54 1.17
C TYR A 405 11.32 9.88 -0.13
N ASP A 406 10.10 10.36 -0.02
CA ASP A 406 9.30 10.75 -1.16
C ASP A 406 9.62 12.19 -1.58
N ILE A 407 10.27 12.35 -2.73
CA ILE A 407 10.68 13.68 -3.23
C ILE A 407 9.63 14.30 -4.16
N GLY A 408 8.47 13.66 -4.29
CA GLY A 408 7.30 14.17 -5.00
C GLY A 408 7.16 13.67 -6.43
N GLY A 409 6.24 14.30 -7.16
CA GLY A 409 5.87 13.91 -8.52
C GLY A 409 5.33 15.06 -9.36
N GLY A 410 5.12 14.79 -10.65
CA GLY A 410 4.53 15.76 -11.56
C GLY A 410 4.15 15.17 -12.93
N PRO A 411 3.44 15.94 -13.76
CA PRO A 411 3.09 15.54 -15.12
C PRO A 411 4.31 15.54 -16.06
N GLY A 412 4.16 14.90 -17.23
CA GLY A 412 5.19 14.87 -18.26
C GLY A 412 6.36 13.92 -17.97
N ALA A 413 7.47 14.13 -18.67
CA ALA A 413 8.69 13.37 -18.48
C ALA A 413 9.48 13.89 -17.26
N PHE A 414 10.06 12.98 -16.49
CA PHE A 414 10.93 13.32 -15.37
C PHE A 414 12.15 14.14 -15.83
N HIS A 415 12.43 15.20 -15.08
CA HIS A 415 13.67 15.94 -15.16
C HIS A 415 14.17 16.27 -13.74
N PRO A 416 15.45 15.99 -13.42
CA PRO A 416 15.98 16.23 -12.07
C PRO A 416 15.88 17.69 -11.65
N ASP A 417 16.14 18.63 -12.56
CA ASP A 417 16.02 20.06 -12.26
C ASP A 417 14.58 20.49 -11.93
N VAL A 418 13.58 19.80 -12.49
CA VAL A 418 12.17 20.05 -12.15
C VAL A 418 11.89 19.54 -10.73
N ALA A 419 12.30 18.30 -10.43
CA ALA A 419 12.15 17.70 -9.12
C ALA A 419 12.82 18.55 -8.02
N GLU A 420 14.09 18.94 -8.21
CA GLU A 420 14.81 19.78 -7.23
C GLU A 420 14.17 21.16 -7.04
N ARG A 421 13.62 21.75 -8.10
CA ARG A 421 12.91 23.03 -7.98
C ARG A 421 11.63 22.90 -7.17
N GLN A 422 10.87 21.81 -7.34
CA GLN A 422 9.66 21.55 -6.57
C GLN A 422 9.96 21.21 -5.11
N LEU A 423 11.03 20.47 -4.88
CA LEU A 423 11.51 20.07 -3.56
C LEU A 423 12.07 21.24 -2.73
N LYS A 424 12.51 22.32 -3.38
CA LYS A 424 13.19 23.44 -2.73
C LYS A 424 12.37 24.05 -1.59
N GLY A 425 12.94 24.03 -0.39
CA GLY A 425 12.32 24.60 0.82
C GLY A 425 11.36 23.65 1.53
N THR A 426 11.21 22.42 1.03
CA THR A 426 10.42 21.35 1.66
C THR A 426 11.35 20.42 2.45
N HIS A 427 10.77 19.64 3.35
CA HIS A 427 11.48 18.64 4.15
C HIS A 427 10.77 17.30 3.96
N PRO A 428 11.23 16.44 3.03
CA PRO A 428 10.58 15.17 2.75
C PRO A 428 10.41 14.31 3.99
N ILE A 429 9.24 13.70 4.10
CA ILE A 429 8.95 12.69 5.10
C ILE A 429 9.31 11.31 4.58
N ARG A 430 9.57 10.39 5.51
CA ARG A 430 9.69 8.98 5.19
C ARG A 430 8.29 8.40 4.93
N ARG A 431 8.21 7.51 3.94
CA ARG A 431 7.00 6.80 3.52
C ARG A 431 7.38 5.41 3.06
N ASP A 432 6.40 4.52 2.95
CA ASP A 432 6.56 3.29 2.18
C ASP A 432 5.62 3.23 0.98
N THR A 433 4.64 4.13 0.88
CA THR A 433 3.66 4.13 -0.21
C THR A 433 3.34 5.55 -0.69
N SER A 434 3.42 5.79 -2.01
CA SER A 434 3.07 7.08 -2.60
C SER A 434 2.39 6.96 -3.96
N MET A 435 1.64 7.99 -4.35
CA MET A 435 0.82 7.97 -5.55
C MET A 435 1.58 8.53 -6.76
N LEU A 436 1.72 7.71 -7.79
CA LEU A 436 1.98 8.15 -9.16
C LEU A 436 0.65 8.43 -9.85
N PHE A 437 0.31 9.71 -10.02
CA PHE A 437 -0.94 10.12 -10.66
C PHE A 437 -0.83 10.10 -12.19
N ARG A 438 -1.96 9.85 -12.85
CA ARG A 438 -2.04 9.93 -14.33
C ARG A 438 -1.98 11.34 -14.89
N TYR A 439 -2.47 12.36 -14.16
CA TYR A 439 -2.66 13.78 -14.57
C TYR A 439 -3.52 14.03 -15.83
N THR A 440 -3.63 13.06 -16.74
CA THR A 440 -4.51 13.05 -17.91
C THR A 440 -4.89 11.60 -18.21
N ARG A 441 -5.96 11.38 -18.98
CA ARG A 441 -6.45 10.04 -19.30
C ARG A 441 -5.64 9.33 -20.37
N ARG A 442 -5.02 10.09 -21.28
CA ARG A 442 -4.39 9.55 -22.48
C ARG A 442 -3.31 10.47 -23.03
N VAL A 443 -2.23 9.87 -23.52
CA VAL A 443 -1.14 10.50 -24.29
C VAL A 443 -0.84 9.67 -25.54
N GLN A 444 0.24 9.94 -26.26
CA GLN A 444 0.68 9.04 -27.34
C GLN A 444 1.25 7.74 -26.76
N GLU A 445 1.16 6.64 -27.52
CA GLU A 445 1.82 5.39 -27.15
C GLU A 445 3.32 5.63 -26.89
N ASN A 446 3.84 5.03 -25.82
CA ASN A 446 5.23 5.20 -25.35
C ASN A 446 5.63 6.61 -24.90
N GLN A 447 4.74 7.59 -24.95
CA GLN A 447 5.06 8.94 -24.47
C GLN A 447 5.21 8.91 -22.95
N PRO A 448 6.36 9.38 -22.40
CA PRO A 448 6.52 9.54 -20.97
C PRO A 448 5.56 10.60 -20.44
N TRP A 449 4.78 10.23 -19.45
CA TRP A 449 3.83 11.12 -18.79
C TRP A 449 3.57 10.71 -17.35
N GLY A 450 3.74 11.64 -16.42
CA GLY A 450 3.55 11.38 -15.00
C GLY A 450 4.77 10.70 -14.41
N TRP A 451 5.34 11.29 -13.36
CA TRP A 451 6.45 10.70 -12.63
C TRP A 451 6.29 10.85 -11.13
N ARG A 452 6.89 9.92 -10.39
CA ARG A 452 7.09 9.95 -8.93
C ARG A 452 8.53 9.55 -8.66
N ALA A 453 9.21 10.25 -7.76
CA ALA A 453 10.59 9.96 -7.45
C ALA A 453 10.80 9.77 -5.95
N TRP A 454 11.63 8.80 -5.60
CA TRP A 454 12.01 8.46 -4.24
C TRP A 454 13.52 8.49 -4.08
N ARG A 455 13.99 8.79 -2.87
CA ARG A 455 15.38 8.58 -2.45
C ARG A 455 15.43 7.64 -1.28
N LEU A 456 16.38 6.72 -1.31
CA LEU A 456 16.71 5.91 -0.16
C LEU A 456 18.21 5.68 -0.07
N ARG A 457 18.68 5.56 1.16
CA ARG A 457 20.01 5.03 1.45
C ARG A 457 19.87 3.54 1.66
N VAL A 458 20.65 2.75 0.95
CA VAL A 458 20.64 1.29 1.07
C VAL A 458 21.45 0.91 2.30
N GLU A 459 20.77 0.69 3.43
CA GLU A 459 21.42 0.38 4.70
C GLU A 459 21.25 -1.10 5.09
N ASP A 460 20.15 -1.71 4.65
CA ASP A 460 19.76 -3.06 5.03
C ASP A 460 19.85 -4.02 3.84
N ALA A 461 20.63 -5.08 4.01
CA ALA A 461 20.76 -6.11 2.99
C ALA A 461 19.52 -7.00 2.95
N GLY A 462 19.12 -7.42 1.76
CA GLY A 462 17.95 -8.29 1.59
C GLY A 462 17.41 -8.27 0.17
N VAL A 463 16.32 -9.01 -0.01
CA VAL A 463 15.56 -9.04 -1.25
C VAL A 463 14.18 -8.46 -0.95
N TRP A 464 13.88 -7.32 -1.57
CA TRP A 464 12.69 -6.53 -1.26
C TRP A 464 11.86 -6.33 -2.52
N MET A 465 10.54 -6.41 -2.38
CA MET A 465 9.63 -6.09 -3.47
C MET A 465 9.34 -4.59 -3.50
N ILE A 466 9.28 -4.03 -4.70
CA ILE A 466 8.68 -2.72 -4.94
C ILE A 466 7.65 -2.89 -6.04
N HIS A 467 6.39 -2.55 -5.76
CA HIS A 467 5.29 -2.85 -6.68
C HIS A 467 4.15 -1.84 -6.62
N CYS A 468 3.31 -1.88 -7.64
CA CYS A 468 2.02 -1.22 -7.59
C CYS A 468 1.12 -1.92 -6.57
N HIS A 469 0.52 -1.16 -5.66
CA HIS A 469 -0.40 -1.63 -4.64
C HIS A 469 -1.88 -1.63 -5.11
N THR A 470 -2.10 -1.52 -6.43
CA THR A 470 -3.36 -1.91 -7.07
C THR A 470 -3.27 -3.40 -7.39
N LEU A 471 -4.05 -4.24 -6.71
CA LEU A 471 -3.95 -5.70 -6.78
C LEU A 471 -4.12 -6.25 -8.20
N GLN A 472 -5.02 -5.68 -9.00
CA GLN A 472 -5.17 -6.09 -10.39
C GLN A 472 -3.90 -5.84 -11.19
N HIS A 473 -3.21 -4.72 -10.95
CA HIS A 473 -1.96 -4.40 -11.64
C HIS A 473 -0.83 -5.30 -11.16
N MET A 474 -0.83 -5.62 -9.86
CA MET A 474 0.06 -6.57 -9.24
C MET A 474 -0.06 -7.97 -9.89
N VAL A 475 -1.29 -8.51 -10.01
CA VAL A 475 -1.58 -9.78 -10.69
C VAL A 475 -1.19 -9.77 -12.18
N MET A 476 -1.31 -8.61 -12.84
CA MET A 476 -0.86 -8.40 -14.24
C MET A 476 0.65 -8.10 -14.36
N GLY A 477 1.37 -8.09 -13.24
CA GLY A 477 2.82 -8.11 -13.16
C GLY A 477 3.55 -6.78 -13.02
N MET A 478 2.87 -5.75 -12.50
CA MET A 478 3.45 -4.44 -12.14
C MET A 478 4.26 -4.51 -10.84
N GLN A 479 5.32 -5.31 -10.86
CA GLN A 479 6.12 -5.67 -9.69
C GLN A 479 7.60 -5.74 -10.06
N THR A 480 8.46 -5.40 -9.10
CA THR A 480 9.90 -5.47 -9.24
C THR A 480 10.54 -6.08 -8.00
N VAL A 481 11.68 -6.75 -8.20
CA VAL A 481 12.49 -7.36 -7.14
C VAL A 481 13.81 -6.62 -7.03
N TRP A 482 14.11 -6.12 -5.84
CA TRP A 482 15.32 -5.35 -5.52
C TRP A 482 16.22 -6.17 -4.62
N VAL A 483 17.52 -6.15 -4.92
CA VAL A 483 18.52 -6.95 -4.21
C VAL A 483 19.54 -6.00 -3.60
N PHE A 484 19.45 -5.80 -2.30
CA PHE A 484 20.32 -4.89 -1.55
C PHE A 484 21.45 -5.65 -0.87
N GLY A 485 22.67 -5.19 -1.11
CA GLY A 485 23.90 -5.84 -0.65
C GLY A 485 24.48 -6.82 -1.66
N ASP A 486 25.73 -7.24 -1.41
CA ASP A 486 26.38 -8.29 -2.18
C ASP A 486 26.11 -9.69 -1.61
N ALA A 487 26.71 -10.72 -2.20
CA ALA A 487 26.58 -12.08 -1.69
C ALA A 487 27.04 -12.21 -0.23
N HIS A 488 28.11 -11.53 0.17
CA HIS A 488 28.57 -11.59 1.54
C HIS A 488 27.55 -10.94 2.49
N ASP A 489 26.97 -9.80 2.12
CA ASP A 489 25.99 -9.10 2.95
C ASP A 489 24.68 -9.88 3.12
N ILE A 490 24.13 -10.43 2.04
CA ILE A 490 22.87 -11.18 2.04
C ILE A 490 23.03 -12.52 2.77
N MET A 491 24.18 -13.18 2.60
CA MET A 491 24.43 -14.51 3.19
C MET A 491 24.88 -14.45 4.66
N LYS A 492 24.85 -13.28 5.32
CA LYS A 492 25.16 -13.16 6.77
C LYS A 492 24.17 -13.91 7.65
N ALA A 493 22.94 -14.15 7.19
CA ALA A 493 22.00 -15.03 7.87
C ALA A 493 22.60 -16.45 7.93
N ARG A 494 22.89 -16.94 9.13
CA ARG A 494 23.76 -18.12 9.30
C ARG A 494 23.03 -19.41 8.97
N PHE A 495 23.76 -20.33 8.35
CA PHE A 495 23.49 -21.75 8.52
C PHE A 495 23.98 -22.18 9.90
N PRO A 496 23.24 -23.03 10.64
CA PRO A 496 22.04 -23.77 10.21
C PRO A 496 20.71 -23.02 10.29
N ASP A 497 20.70 -21.80 10.83
CA ASP A 497 19.49 -21.09 11.25
C ASP A 497 18.45 -20.84 10.13
N VAL A 498 18.84 -20.81 8.85
CA VAL A 498 17.89 -20.64 7.73
C VAL A 498 17.49 -21.95 7.01
N SER A 499 18.03 -23.12 7.40
CA SER A 499 17.89 -24.35 6.60
C SER A 499 16.43 -24.79 6.43
N GLY A 500 15.60 -24.62 7.46
CA GLY A 500 14.18 -24.99 7.40
C GLY A 500 13.36 -24.13 6.44
N TYR A 501 13.82 -22.91 6.10
CA TYR A 501 13.15 -21.99 5.17
C TYR A 501 13.46 -22.29 3.70
N LEU A 502 14.45 -23.15 3.41
CA LEU A 502 14.92 -23.34 2.04
C LEU A 502 14.00 -24.23 1.20
N GLU A 503 13.19 -25.06 1.83
CA GLU A 503 12.32 -26.02 1.15
C GLU A 503 10.84 -25.63 1.32
N TYR A 504 10.06 -25.86 0.27
CA TYR A 504 8.59 -25.82 0.39
C TYR A 504 8.17 -26.94 1.33
N GLU A 505 7.32 -26.63 2.33
CA GLU A 505 7.01 -27.54 3.45
C GLU A 505 8.22 -27.89 4.35
N GLY A 506 9.30 -27.10 4.28
CA GLY A 506 10.46 -27.27 5.17
C GLY A 506 10.10 -27.10 6.64
N SER A 507 11.03 -27.46 7.54
CA SER A 507 10.75 -27.64 8.99
C SER A 507 10.21 -26.41 9.73
N VAL A 508 10.36 -25.22 9.16
CA VAL A 508 9.78 -23.96 9.70
C VAL A 508 8.26 -23.86 9.51
N ASN A 509 7.68 -24.72 8.67
CA ASN A 509 6.24 -24.89 8.57
C ASN A 509 5.81 -26.06 9.45
N GLY A 510 4.99 -25.79 10.46
CA GLY A 510 4.35 -26.81 11.28
C GLY A 510 3.05 -27.31 10.64
N ASN A 511 2.56 -28.47 11.07
CA ASN A 511 1.24 -28.99 10.69
C ASN A 511 0.59 -29.73 11.87
N ALA A 512 -0.52 -30.43 11.62
CA ALA A 512 -1.26 -31.16 12.65
C ALA A 512 -0.44 -32.23 13.41
N THR A 513 0.72 -32.64 12.89
CA THR A 513 1.55 -33.71 13.43
C THR A 513 2.89 -33.25 14.01
N HIS A 514 3.37 -32.05 13.69
CA HIS A 514 4.60 -31.49 14.23
C HIS A 514 4.55 -29.96 14.31
N ALA A 515 5.19 -29.41 15.35
CA ALA A 515 5.41 -27.97 15.52
C ALA A 515 6.42 -27.43 14.49
N PRO A 516 6.48 -26.11 14.26
CA PRO A 516 7.47 -25.49 13.39
C PRO A 516 8.80 -25.37 14.13
N GLU A 517 9.91 -25.58 13.42
CA GLU A 517 11.25 -25.26 13.92
C GLU A 517 11.52 -23.78 13.67
N VAL A 518 11.16 -22.94 14.64
CA VAL A 518 11.26 -21.48 14.51
C VAL A 518 12.65 -21.01 14.86
N VAL A 519 13.24 -20.19 13.99
CA VAL A 519 14.44 -19.43 14.31
C VAL A 519 14.02 -18.04 14.75
N HIS A 520 14.27 -17.77 16.04
CA HIS A 520 14.03 -16.46 16.61
C HIS A 520 15.11 -15.48 16.14
N PHE A 521 14.71 -14.44 15.40
CA PHE A 521 15.60 -13.44 14.80
C PHE A 521 15.73 -12.23 15.69
#